data_AF-A0A6B3I2R4-F1
#
_entry.id   AF-A0A6B3I2R4-F1
#
_cell.length_a   1.000
_cell.length_b   1.000
_cell.length_c   1.000
_cell.angle_alpha   90.00
_cell.angle_beta   90.00
_cell.angle_gamma   90.00
#
_symmetry.space_group_name_H-M   'P 1'
#
loop_
_entity.id
_entity.type
_entity.pdbx_description
1 polymer ?
#
loop_
_entity_poly.entity_id
_entity_poly.type
_entity_poly.pdbx_seq_one_letter_code
_entity_poly.pdbx_strand_id
1 'polypeptide(L)' 'LIARELGMDPGRLEALRFAGILHDVGKLGVPTRVLRKDGPLTPDERRVMELHPEYGHEIVRSIGFLDQARAAILHHHE' A
#
# COMPACT_ATOMS: atom_id res chain seq x y z
N LEU A 1 -7.68 9.10 12.59
CA LEU A 1 -8.26 9.26 13.96
C LEU A 1 -7.32 8.67 15.00
N ILE A 2 -7.02 7.36 14.96
CA ILE A 2 -6.11 6.69 15.92
C ILE A 2 -4.78 7.43 16.13
N ALA A 3 -4.04 7.72 15.06
CA ALA A 3 -2.73 8.40 15.16
C ALA A 3 -2.80 9.79 15.81
N ARG A 4 -3.93 10.50 15.66
CA ARG A 4 -4.15 11.82 16.29
C ARG A 4 -4.39 11.68 17.79
N GLU A 5 -5.20 10.70 18.19
CA GLU A 5 -5.45 10.39 19.60
C GLU A 5 -4.18 9.90 20.31
N LEU A 6 -3.27 9.28 19.57
CA LEU A 6 -1.93 8.90 20.06
C LEU A 6 -0.95 10.09 20.15
N GLY A 7 -1.38 11.31 19.81
CA GLY A 7 -0.55 12.51 19.90
C GLY A 7 0.63 12.53 18.92
N MET A 8 0.52 11.87 17.76
CA MET A 8 1.59 11.87 16.76
C MET A 8 1.81 13.26 16.15
N ASP A 9 3.08 13.54 15.82
CA ASP A 9 3.51 14.76 15.13
C ASP A 9 2.75 14.98 13.80
N PRO A 10 2.42 16.25 13.43
CA PRO A 10 1.71 16.57 12.20
C PRO A 10 2.30 15.98 10.91
N GLY A 11 3.63 15.94 10.75
CA GLY A 11 4.28 15.34 9.59
C GLY A 11 4.02 13.84 9.51
N ARG A 12 4.05 13.16 10.66
CA ARG A 12 3.71 11.73 10.76
C ARG A 12 2.23 11.46 10.50
N LEU A 13 1.34 12.36 10.94
CA LEU A 13 -0.08 12.28 10.63
C LEU A 13 -0.33 12.39 9.13
N GLU A 14 0.37 13.28 8.44
CA GLU A 14 0.28 13.43 6.99
C GLU A 14 0.83 12.21 6.25
N ALA A 15 1.99 11.71 6.66
CA ALA A 15 2.55 10.48 6.11
C ALA A 15 1.58 9.29 6.25
N LEU A 16 0.97 9.12 7.43
CA LEU A 16 -0.04 8.08 7.66
C LEU A 16 -1.30 8.27 6.83
N ARG A 17 -1.72 9.52 6.59
CA ARG A 17 -2.86 9.81 5.71
C ARG A 17 -2.56 9.34 4.28
N PHE A 18 -1.39 9.67 3.75
CA PHE A 18 -0.99 9.22 2.42
C PHE A 18 -0.80 7.71 2.35
N ALA A 19 -0.17 7.09 3.36
CA ALA A 19 -0.04 5.65 3.45
C ALA A 19 -1.41 4.96 3.44
N GLY A 20 -2.38 5.45 4.21
CA GLY A 20 -3.73 4.89 4.21
C GLY A 20 -4.43 4.97 2.85
N ILE A 21 -4.25 6.07 2.11
CA ILE A 21 -4.81 6.24 0.77
C ILE A 21 -4.11 5.34 -0.27
N LEU A 22 -2.79 5.17 -0.14
CA LEU A 22 -1.94 4.59 -1.18
C LEU A 22 -1.42 3.18 -0.87
N HIS A 23 -1.71 2.60 0.30
CA HIS A 23 -1.18 1.27 0.69
C HIS A 23 -1.46 0.21 -0.39
N ASP A 24 -2.64 0.29 -1.00
CA ASP A 24 -3.13 -0.63 -2.03
C ASP A 24 -2.85 -0.16 -3.47
N VAL A 25 -2.16 0.97 -3.69
CA VAL A 25 -1.98 1.55 -5.04
C VAL A 25 -1.27 0.60 -6.01
N GLY A 26 -0.42 -0.28 -5.49
CA GLY A 26 0.28 -1.28 -6.31
C GLY A 26 -0.62 -2.37 -6.88
N LYS A 27 -1.91 -2.44 -6.49
CA LYS A 27 -2.89 -3.31 -7.17
C LYS A 27 -3.06 -2.94 -8.65
N LEU A 28 -2.65 -1.74 -9.07
CA LEU A 28 -2.54 -1.36 -10.48
C LEU A 28 -1.56 -2.25 -11.28
N GLY A 29 -0.57 -2.86 -10.62
CA GLY A 29 0.35 -3.84 -11.21
C GLY A 29 -0.17 -5.28 -11.20
N VAL A 30 -1.31 -5.55 -10.56
CA VAL A 30 -1.91 -6.89 -10.49
C VAL A 30 -2.81 -7.12 -11.71
N PRO A 31 -2.70 -8.26 -12.42
CA PRO A 31 -3.57 -8.55 -13.56
C PRO A 31 -5.06 -8.48 -13.19
N THR A 32 -5.87 -7.81 -14.02
CA THR A 32 -7.31 -7.62 -13.79
C THR A 32 -8.06 -8.93 -13.51
N ARG A 33 -7.68 -10.02 -14.17
CA ARG A 33 -8.27 -11.36 -13.96
C ARG A 33 -8.06 -11.91 -12.54
N VAL A 34 -6.96 -11.53 -11.89
CA VAL A 34 -6.65 -11.90 -10.50
C VAL A 34 -7.38 -10.95 -9.55
N LEU A 35 -7.34 -9.65 -9.85
CA LEU A 35 -7.97 -8.61 -9.03
C LEU A 35 -9.50 -8.73 -8.94
N ARG A 36 -10.15 -9.15 -10.03
CA ARG A 36 -11.61 -9.28 -10.15
C ARG A 36 -12.10 -10.72 -10.14
N LYS A 37 -11.29 -11.65 -9.61
CA LYS A 37 -11.67 -13.06 -9.57
C LYS A 37 -12.87 -13.27 -8.64
N ASP A 38 -13.88 -13.96 -9.15
CA ASP A 38 -14.98 -14.46 -8.33
C ASP A 38 -14.55 -15.76 -7.64
N GLY A 39 -14.57 -15.76 -6.31
CA GLY A 39 -14.14 -16.89 -5.48
C GLY A 39 -12.66 -16.82 -5.04
N PRO A 40 -12.15 -17.87 -4.38
CA PRO A 40 -10.82 -17.84 -3.79
C PRO A 40 -9.71 -17.81 -4.86
N LEU A 41 -8.64 -17.06 -4.57
CA LEU A 41 -7.41 -17.13 -5.34
C LEU A 41 -6.74 -18.50 -5.16
N THR A 42 -6.23 -19.04 -6.25
CA THR A 42 -5.27 -20.15 -6.23
C THR A 42 -3.96 -19.69 -5.57
N PRO A 43 -3.09 -20.62 -5.13
CA PRO A 43 -1.78 -20.26 -4.58
C PRO A 43 -0.95 -19.35 -5.51
N ASP A 44 -1.01 -19.56 -6.82
CA ASP A 44 -0.26 -18.76 -7.80
C ASP A 44 -0.82 -17.34 -7.92
N GLU A 45 -2.15 -17.22 -7.98
CA GLU A 45 -2.81 -15.92 -8.03
C GLU A 45 -2.62 -15.13 -6.74
N ARG A 46 -2.60 -15.83 -5.60
CA ARG A 46 -2.28 -15.24 -4.30
C ARG A 46 -0.85 -14.67 -4.29
N ARG A 47 0.14 -15.44 -4.76
CA ARG A 47 1.52 -14.94 -4.90
C ARG A 47 1.60 -13.69 -5.76
N VAL A 48 0.84 -13.63 -6.85
CA VAL A 48 0.78 -12.41 -7.70
C VAL A 48 0.11 -11.24 -6.98
N MET A 49 -0.96 -11.48 -6.22
CA MET A 49 -1.63 -10.45 -5.42
C MET A 49 -0.71 -9.90 -4.32
N GLU A 50 0.13 -10.75 -3.73
CA GLU A 50 1.05 -10.40 -2.64
C GLU A 50 2.22 -9.51 -3.10
N LEU A 51 2.45 -9.35 -4.41
CA LEU A 51 3.45 -8.42 -4.95
C LEU A 51 3.00 -6.95 -4.96
N HIS A 52 1.72 -6.68 -4.71
CA HIS A 52 1.20 -5.32 -4.80
C HIS A 52 1.85 -4.30 -3.83
N PRO A 53 2.35 -4.65 -2.63
CA PRO A 53 3.09 -3.69 -1.81
C PRO A 53 4.40 -3.25 -2.48
N GLU A 54 5.10 -4.16 -3.14
CA GLU A 54 6.33 -3.86 -3.91
C GLU A 54 6.02 -2.95 -5.11
N TYR A 55 4.95 -3.24 -5.85
CA TYR A 55 4.49 -2.37 -6.93
C TYR A 55 4.10 -0.98 -6.42
N GLY A 56 3.42 -0.92 -5.27
CA GLY A 56 3.03 0.35 -4.64
C GLY A 56 4.24 1.17 -4.26
N HIS A 57 5.26 0.54 -3.65
CA HIS A 57 6.54 1.15 -3.33
C HIS A 57 7.22 1.73 -4.58
N GLU A 58 7.29 0.95 -5.65
CA GLU A 58 7.92 1.33 -6.91
C GLU A 58 7.18 2.52 -7.58
N ILE A 59 5.84 2.50 -7.59
CA ILE A 59 5.01 3.59 -8.16
C ILE A 59 5.27 4.92 -7.47
N VAL A 60 5.41 4.92 -6.15
CA VAL A 60 5.55 6.17 -5.37
C VAL A 60 6.99 6.60 -5.16
N ARG A 61 7.98 5.78 -5.55
CA ARG A 61 9.40 5.98 -5.17
C ARG A 61 10.01 7.32 -5.59
N SER A 62 9.49 7.92 -6.66
CA SER A 62 10.00 9.19 -7.22
C SER A 62 9.20 10.41 -6.76
N ILE A 63 8.22 10.23 -5.88
CA ILE A 63 7.35 11.30 -5.38
C ILE A 63 7.85 11.72 -3.99
N GLY A 64 8.71 12.74 -3.94
CA GLY A 64 9.46 13.07 -2.72
C GLY A 64 8.62 13.34 -1.47
N PHE A 65 7.41 13.92 -1.59
CA PHE A 65 6.55 14.13 -0.42
C PHE A 65 5.96 12.83 0.16
N LEU A 66 6.09 11.70 -0.55
CA LEU A 66 5.63 10.38 -0.13
C LEU A 66 6.74 9.54 0.54
N ASP A 67 7.96 10.04 0.67
CA ASP A 67 9.08 9.27 1.24
C ASP A 67 8.76 8.65 2.60
N GLN A 68 8.07 9.40 3.46
CA GLN A 68 7.65 8.92 4.79
C GLN A 68 6.49 7.89 4.72
N ALA A 69 5.64 7.98 3.70
CA ALA A 69 4.53 7.04 3.49
C ALA A 69 4.99 5.75 2.80
N ARG A 70 6.09 5.80 2.04
CA ARG A 70 6.59 4.70 1.21
C ARG A 70 6.88 3.42 2.00
N ALA A 71 7.43 3.54 3.21
CA ALA A 71 7.68 2.39 4.07
C ALA A 71 6.36 1.72 4.50
N ALA A 72 5.36 2.52 4.89
CA ALA A 72 4.05 2.01 5.26
C ALA A 72 3.32 1.36 4.08
N ILE A 73 3.52 1.84 2.84
CA ILE A 73 2.98 1.21 1.63
C ILE A 73 3.60 -0.17 1.41
N LEU A 74 4.92 -0.31 1.59
CA LEU A 74 5.62 -1.59 1.37
C LEU A 74 5.28 -2.64 2.45
N HIS A 75 5.17 -2.23 3.71
CA HIS A 75 5.10 -3.15 4.86
C HIS A 75 3.70 -3.31 5.47
N HIS A 76 2.62 -2.89 4.79
CA HIS A 76 1.27 -2.92 5.39
C HIS A 76 0.67 -4.33 5.59
N HIS A 77 1.36 -5.38 5.13
CA HIS A 77 1.00 -6.78 5.36
C HIS A 77 1.75 -7.45 6.52
N GLU A 78 2.77 -6.78 7.09
CA GLU A 78 3.57 -7.28 8.22
C GLU A 78 2.89 -6.98 9.57
#